data_AF-A0AAN0NJQ6-F1
#
_entry.id   AF-A0AAN0NJQ6-F1
#
_cell.length_a   1.000
_cell.length_b   1.000
_cell.length_c   1.000
_cell.angle_alpha   90.00
_cell.angle_beta   90.00
_cell.angle_gamma   90.00
#
_symmetry.space_group_name_H-M   'P 1'
#
loop_
_entity.id
_entity.type
_entity.pdbx_description
1 polymer ?
#
loop_
_entity_poly.entity_id
_entity_poly.type
_entity_poly.pdbx_seq_one_letter_code
_entity_poly.pdbx_strand_id
1 'polypeptide(L)'
;MTLSAMIAVHDETALAALASVGVVRRAKRDFEAGKAVVESRDEAAATVTADGKAVMIPAAGLPAATCDCPATGICRHILLAVFALREDPSAEMAPVTSATDELHALDEAGLRKFAGADWDKAINLARISGRATLTEDGANLSVQLPDVAFPVVFLAGQGLAGAVFKGAKSAKRRMTAAAALVARQRSGAQTLDQITQDEDQIAQMSPAFLGRVQAAITALVAGVFGGGSVVAEDLVFDLSISARAQAAPRLTALLRGLVQQSRKQRAHHIAFREDRFLADAARAYALAKALAQHPEDTQLTGTLRRNYRDHDDIDLIMLGAVQWTAASGARGLRLYGYAPATGAWYTTGQARGPEWTPGFRPAMRMTRRFGPVVSRAN
;
A
#
# COMPACT_ATOMS: atom_id res chain seq x y z
N MET A 1 -11.34 -22.82 14.27
CA MET A 1 -10.59 -23.43 13.14
C MET A 1 -9.85 -24.63 13.69
N THR A 2 -9.91 -25.79 13.01
CA THR A 2 -9.12 -26.98 13.39
C THR A 2 -7.67 -26.81 12.96
N LEU A 3 -6.75 -27.58 13.54
CA LEU A 3 -5.34 -27.59 13.13
C LEU A 3 -5.18 -27.86 11.62
N SER A 4 -5.89 -28.85 11.09
CA SER A 4 -5.83 -29.19 9.66
C SER A 4 -6.24 -28.03 8.77
N ALA A 5 -7.32 -27.32 9.11
CA ALA A 5 -7.75 -26.14 8.38
C ALA A 5 -6.72 -24.99 8.50
N MET A 6 -6.13 -24.78 9.68
CA MET A 6 -5.09 -23.77 9.90
C MET A 6 -3.84 -24.03 9.07
N ILE A 7 -3.39 -25.28 9.01
CA ILE A 7 -2.24 -25.71 8.21
C ILE A 7 -2.53 -25.57 6.71
N ALA A 8 -3.74 -25.91 6.26
CA ALA A 8 -4.14 -25.83 4.85
C ALA A 8 -4.08 -24.40 4.30
N VAL A 9 -4.45 -23.40 5.10
CA VAL A 9 -4.42 -21.98 4.71
C VAL A 9 -3.01 -21.37 4.82
N HIS A 10 -1.99 -22.13 5.22
CA HIS A 10 -0.61 -21.69 5.30
C HIS A 10 0.23 -22.26 4.16
N ASP A 11 -0.11 -21.83 2.94
CA ASP A 11 0.66 -22.12 1.74
C ASP A 11 2.05 -21.46 1.73
N GLU A 12 2.87 -21.75 0.72
CA GLU A 12 4.24 -21.24 0.65
C GLU A 12 4.30 -19.70 0.61
N THR A 13 3.31 -19.05 -0.03
CA THR A 13 3.19 -17.59 -0.10
C THR A 13 2.83 -17.00 1.27
N ALA A 14 1.87 -17.59 1.98
CA ALA A 14 1.50 -17.23 3.34
C ALA A 14 2.66 -17.40 4.33
N LEU A 15 3.40 -18.52 4.25
CA LEU A 15 4.59 -18.75 5.07
C LEU A 15 5.70 -17.74 4.75
N ALA A 16 5.88 -17.39 3.47
CA ALA A 16 6.82 -16.36 3.06
C ALA A 16 6.40 -14.98 3.59
N ALA A 17 5.11 -14.69 3.69
CA ALA A 17 4.56 -13.46 4.28
C ALA A 17 4.73 -13.40 5.81
N LEU A 18 4.73 -14.53 6.50
CA LEU A 18 4.94 -14.61 7.96
C LEU A 18 6.42 -14.55 8.37
N ALA A 19 7.31 -15.15 7.57
CA ALA A 19 8.75 -15.20 7.84
C ALA A 19 9.54 -14.49 6.73
N SER A 20 10.36 -15.22 5.97
CA SER A 20 11.04 -14.72 4.78
C SER A 20 11.22 -15.85 3.77
N VAL A 21 11.29 -15.50 2.48
CA VAL A 21 11.51 -16.46 1.38
C VAL A 21 12.74 -17.33 1.64
N GLY A 22 13.82 -16.76 2.18
CA GLY A 22 15.03 -17.51 2.51
C GLY A 22 14.87 -18.52 3.64
N VAL A 23 13.99 -18.27 4.62
CA VAL A 23 13.68 -19.22 5.70
C VAL A 23 12.76 -20.33 5.18
N VAL A 24 11.75 -19.99 4.38
CA VAL A 24 10.85 -20.96 3.72
C VAL A 24 11.65 -21.93 2.86
N ARG A 25 12.52 -21.43 1.99
CA ARG A 25 13.36 -22.27 1.11
C ARG A 25 14.31 -23.19 1.89
N ARG A 26 14.80 -22.75 3.05
CA ARG A 26 15.63 -23.59 3.92
C ARG A 26 14.80 -24.70 4.57
N ALA A 27 13.65 -24.35 5.15
CA ALA A 27 12.75 -25.32 5.75
C ALA A 27 12.27 -26.37 4.75
N LYS A 28 11.94 -25.97 3.51
CA LYS A 28 11.54 -26.89 2.44
C LYS A 28 12.64 -27.91 2.11
N ARG A 29 13.89 -27.47 2.00
CA ARG A 29 15.03 -28.40 1.80
C ARG A 29 15.24 -29.36 2.98
N ASP A 30 15.04 -28.89 4.21
CA ASP A 30 15.14 -29.75 5.38
C ASP A 30 13.98 -30.76 5.45
N PHE A 31 12.80 -30.37 4.96
CA PHE A 31 11.65 -31.26 4.79
C PHE A 31 11.93 -32.33 3.75
N GLU A 32 12.42 -31.95 2.56
CA GLU A 32 12.86 -32.88 1.50
C GLU A 32 13.99 -33.82 1.98
N ALA A 33 14.79 -33.39 2.95
CA ALA A 33 15.82 -34.21 3.59
C ALA A 33 15.30 -35.09 4.75
N GLY A 34 13.98 -35.15 4.99
CA GLY A 34 13.36 -36.00 6.00
C GLY A 34 13.65 -35.59 7.45
N LYS A 35 13.95 -34.31 7.71
CA LYS A 35 14.36 -33.84 9.05
C LYS A 35 13.19 -33.50 9.97
N ALA A 36 11.98 -33.99 9.68
CA ALA A 36 10.79 -33.71 10.46
C ALA A 36 10.02 -34.99 10.77
N VAL A 37 9.62 -35.15 12.02
CA VAL A 37 8.81 -36.27 12.48
C VAL A 37 7.62 -35.70 13.26
N VAL A 38 6.40 -36.02 12.81
CA VAL A 38 5.17 -35.66 13.54
C VAL A 38 5.01 -36.65 14.69
N GLU A 39 5.12 -36.16 15.92
CA GLU A 39 5.04 -36.98 17.14
C GLU A 39 3.60 -37.18 17.58
N SER A 40 2.81 -36.12 17.53
CA SER A 40 1.39 -36.14 17.88
C SER A 40 0.62 -35.08 17.12
N ARG A 41 -0.65 -35.37 16.88
CA ARG A 41 -1.58 -34.48 16.19
C ARG A 41 -2.99 -34.72 16.69
N ASP A 42 -3.66 -33.65 17.07
CA ASP A 42 -5.10 -33.61 17.31
C ASP A 42 -5.72 -32.36 16.63
N GLU A 43 -7.00 -32.10 16.88
CA GLU A 43 -7.69 -30.94 16.29
C GLU A 43 -7.19 -29.59 16.82
N ALA A 44 -6.59 -29.55 18.01
CA ALA A 44 -6.19 -28.35 18.72
C ALA A 44 -4.69 -28.04 18.59
N ALA A 45 -3.83 -29.05 18.46
CA ALA A 45 -2.39 -28.87 18.31
C ALA A 45 -1.67 -30.09 17.70
N ALA A 46 -0.45 -29.86 17.23
CA ALA A 46 0.50 -30.91 16.89
C ALA A 46 1.86 -30.65 17.51
N THR A 47 2.56 -31.73 17.85
CA THR A 47 3.95 -31.71 18.27
C THR A 47 4.80 -32.35 17.18
N VAL A 48 5.84 -31.65 16.75
CA VAL A 48 6.74 -32.08 15.67
C VAL A 48 8.18 -31.95 16.13
N THR A 49 8.96 -32.99 15.95
CA THR A 49 10.41 -32.93 16.06
C THR A 49 10.98 -32.47 14.72
N ALA A 50 11.51 -31.24 14.66
CA ALA A 50 11.98 -30.60 13.44
C ALA A 50 13.47 -30.25 13.53
N ASP A 51 14.33 -31.01 12.85
CA ASP A 51 15.80 -30.93 12.93
C ASP A 51 16.32 -31.02 14.37
N GLY A 52 15.77 -31.98 15.14
CA GLY A 52 16.12 -32.20 16.56
C GLY A 52 15.59 -31.13 17.51
N LYS A 53 14.65 -30.29 17.07
CA LYS A 53 13.97 -29.26 17.89
C LYS A 53 12.52 -29.61 18.12
N ALA A 54 12.06 -29.47 19.36
CA ALA A 54 10.67 -29.66 19.71
C ALA A 54 9.85 -28.43 19.26
N VAL A 55 8.85 -28.65 18.42
CA VAL A 55 7.95 -27.62 17.91
C VAL A 55 6.51 -27.99 18.27
N MET A 56 5.77 -27.04 18.83
CA MET A 56 4.33 -27.18 19.04
C MET A 56 3.59 -26.18 18.15
N ILE A 57 2.67 -26.69 17.33
CA ILE A 57 1.84 -25.92 16.41
C ILE A 57 0.38 -25.97 16.89
N PRO A 58 -0.18 -24.87 17.42
CA PRO A 58 -1.58 -24.84 17.84
C PRO A 58 -2.50 -24.47 16.67
N ALA A 59 -3.75 -24.95 16.71
CA ALA A 59 -4.83 -24.57 15.78
C ALA A 59 -5.18 -23.07 15.84
N ALA A 60 -4.79 -22.38 16.92
CA ALA A 60 -4.90 -20.93 17.07
C ALA A 60 -4.02 -20.13 16.07
N GLY A 61 -3.05 -20.78 15.41
CA GLY A 61 -2.23 -20.20 14.36
C GLY A 61 -0.73 -20.11 14.69
N LEU A 62 0.08 -19.90 13.65
CA LEU A 62 1.54 -19.85 13.78
C LEU A 62 2.11 -18.77 14.70
N PRO A 63 1.48 -17.59 14.92
CA PRO A 63 1.97 -16.66 15.92
C PRO A 63 2.02 -17.21 17.34
N ALA A 64 1.21 -18.22 17.64
CA ALA A 64 1.18 -18.91 18.94
C ALA A 64 2.02 -20.20 18.96
N ALA A 65 2.68 -20.56 17.85
CA ALA A 65 3.57 -21.71 17.79
C ALA A 65 4.80 -21.51 18.68
N THR A 66 5.25 -22.58 19.33
CA THR A 66 6.44 -22.56 20.17
C THR A 66 7.51 -23.48 19.60
N CYS A 67 8.76 -23.11 19.81
CA CYS A 67 9.93 -23.90 19.45
C CYS A 67 11.01 -23.68 20.51
N ASP A 68 11.72 -24.75 20.87
CA ASP A 68 12.83 -24.74 21.85
C ASP A 68 14.15 -24.15 21.30
N CYS A 69 14.14 -23.59 20.09
CA CYS A 69 15.30 -22.93 19.49
C CYS A 69 15.43 -21.47 19.96
N PRO A 70 16.62 -20.84 19.86
CA PRO A 70 16.86 -19.48 20.36
C PRO A 70 16.20 -18.35 19.54
N ALA A 71 15.39 -18.67 18.52
CA ALA A 71 14.76 -17.67 17.67
C ALA A 71 13.54 -17.04 18.35
N THR A 72 13.40 -15.72 18.25
CA THR A 72 12.34 -14.94 18.93
C THR A 72 11.05 -14.79 18.09
N GLY A 73 10.81 -15.70 17.15
CA GLY A 73 9.67 -15.62 16.21
C GLY A 73 9.57 -16.87 15.34
N ILE A 74 8.83 -16.77 14.23
CA ILE A 74 8.63 -17.90 13.30
C ILE A 74 9.97 -18.31 12.69
N CYS A 75 10.48 -19.44 13.18
CA CYS A 75 11.80 -19.96 12.85
C CYS A 75 11.71 -21.01 11.74
N ARG A 76 12.87 -21.46 11.25
CA ARG A 76 12.96 -22.53 10.26
C ARG A 76 12.29 -23.83 10.73
N HIS A 77 12.39 -24.17 12.02
CA HIS A 77 11.79 -25.40 12.57
C HIS A 77 10.27 -25.36 12.59
N ILE A 78 9.67 -24.19 12.90
CA ILE A 78 8.22 -23.99 12.81
C ILE A 78 7.74 -24.20 11.36
N LEU A 79 8.44 -23.63 10.38
CA LEU A 79 8.09 -23.83 8.97
C LEU A 79 8.28 -25.28 8.51
N LEU A 80 9.35 -25.93 8.96
CA LEU A 80 9.63 -27.34 8.70
C LEU A 80 8.51 -28.23 9.27
N ALA A 81 8.04 -27.94 10.48
CA ALA A 81 6.91 -28.63 11.08
C ALA A 81 5.62 -28.45 10.27
N VAL A 82 5.35 -27.24 9.75
CA VAL A 82 4.19 -27.00 8.88
C VAL A 82 4.28 -27.83 7.59
N PHE A 83 5.45 -27.93 6.96
CA PHE A 83 5.62 -28.77 5.77
C PHE A 83 5.31 -30.25 6.08
N ALA A 84 5.82 -30.77 7.21
CA ALA A 84 5.54 -32.13 7.64
C ALA A 84 4.04 -32.39 7.90
N LEU A 85 3.36 -31.46 8.57
CA LEU A 85 1.92 -31.56 8.86
C LEU A 85 1.03 -31.46 7.61
N ARG A 86 1.53 -30.85 6.53
CA ARG A 86 0.80 -30.76 5.24
C ARG A 86 0.81 -32.06 4.45
N GLU A 87 1.90 -32.82 4.52
CA GLU A 87 2.01 -34.11 3.84
C GLU A 87 1.47 -35.29 4.64
N ASP A 88 1.21 -35.09 5.93
CA ASP A 88 0.60 -36.11 6.77
C ASP A 88 -0.81 -36.49 6.27
N PRO A 89 -1.02 -37.74 5.80
CA PRO A 89 -2.25 -38.19 5.16
C PRO A 89 -3.46 -38.28 6.10
N SER A 90 -3.27 -38.07 7.42
CA SER A 90 -4.36 -37.91 8.39
C SER A 90 -5.10 -36.56 8.26
N ALA A 91 -4.67 -35.68 7.36
CA ALA A 91 -5.30 -34.40 7.10
C ALA A 91 -6.56 -34.53 6.23
N GLU A 92 -7.75 -34.63 6.85
CA GLU A 92 -8.99 -34.30 6.13
C GLU A 92 -8.98 -32.81 5.73
N MET A 93 -8.97 -32.54 4.43
CA MET A 93 -9.09 -31.20 3.87
C MET A 93 -10.55 -30.75 3.99
N ALA A 94 -10.88 -30.11 5.11
CA ALA A 94 -12.16 -29.42 5.24
C ALA A 94 -12.26 -28.28 4.22
N PRO A 95 -13.42 -28.07 3.58
CA PRO A 95 -13.63 -26.93 2.69
C PRO A 95 -13.50 -25.65 3.52
N VAL A 96 -12.50 -24.84 3.20
CA VAL A 96 -12.29 -23.53 3.83
C VAL A 96 -12.90 -22.48 2.92
N THR A 97 -13.77 -21.63 3.47
CA THR A 97 -14.28 -20.44 2.77
C THR A 97 -13.10 -19.57 2.34
N SER A 98 -13.10 -19.09 1.09
CA SER A 98 -11.98 -18.29 0.60
C SER A 98 -11.90 -16.95 1.36
N ALA A 99 -10.69 -16.40 1.50
CA ALA A 99 -10.50 -15.09 2.10
C ALA A 99 -11.25 -13.98 1.32
N THR A 100 -11.40 -14.14 0.00
CA THR A 100 -12.18 -13.22 -0.85
C THR A 100 -13.66 -13.25 -0.45
N ASP A 101 -14.25 -14.42 -0.26
CA ASP A 101 -15.65 -14.58 0.14
C ASP A 101 -15.90 -14.08 1.56
N GLU A 102 -14.97 -14.35 2.49
CA GLU A 102 -15.05 -13.83 3.85
C GLU A 102 -15.03 -12.30 3.89
N LEU A 103 -14.15 -11.69 3.10
CA LEU A 103 -14.09 -10.23 3.00
C LEU A 103 -15.33 -9.67 2.31
N HIS A 104 -15.85 -10.32 1.28
CA HIS A 104 -17.10 -9.92 0.62
C HIS A 104 -18.28 -9.93 1.60
N ALA A 105 -18.41 -10.99 2.40
CA ALA A 105 -19.47 -11.17 3.39
C ALA A 105 -19.34 -10.25 4.62
N LEU A 106 -18.14 -9.74 4.90
CA LEU A 106 -17.89 -8.85 6.02
C LEU A 106 -18.63 -7.51 5.85
N ASP A 107 -19.33 -7.07 6.87
CA ASP A 107 -20.06 -5.81 6.86
C ASP A 107 -19.16 -4.60 7.17
N GLU A 108 -19.67 -3.40 6.91
CA GLU A 108 -18.95 -2.16 7.23
C GLU A 108 -18.76 -1.98 8.74
N ALA A 109 -19.76 -2.37 9.56
CA ALA A 109 -19.70 -2.25 11.01
C ALA A 109 -18.54 -3.08 11.61
N GLY A 110 -18.32 -4.31 11.11
CA GLY A 110 -17.21 -5.17 11.50
C GLY A 110 -15.86 -4.57 11.16
N LEU A 111 -15.72 -3.99 9.98
CA LEU A 111 -14.49 -3.28 9.56
C LEU A 111 -14.24 -2.03 10.40
N ARG A 112 -15.29 -1.25 10.68
CA ARG A 112 -15.21 -0.05 11.52
C ARG A 112 -14.78 -0.40 12.95
N LYS A 113 -15.36 -1.46 13.53
CA LYS A 113 -14.97 -1.99 14.84
C LYS A 113 -13.50 -2.44 14.87
N PHE A 114 -13.03 -3.12 13.82
CA PHE A 114 -11.64 -3.54 13.72
C PHE A 114 -10.68 -2.34 13.59
N ALA A 115 -11.01 -1.37 12.74
CA ALA A 115 -10.16 -0.23 12.48
C ALA A 115 -10.09 0.76 13.65
N GLY A 116 -11.18 0.92 14.40
CA GLY A 116 -11.29 1.86 15.52
C GLY A 116 -10.88 3.28 15.10
N ALA A 117 -9.96 3.90 15.85
CA ALA A 117 -9.45 5.24 15.59
C ALA A 117 -8.67 5.40 14.25
N ASP A 118 -8.37 4.31 13.55
CA ASP A 118 -7.74 4.36 12.23
C ASP A 118 -8.74 4.23 11.07
N TRP A 119 -10.05 4.17 11.35
CA TRP A 119 -11.10 4.02 10.34
C TRP A 119 -11.01 5.05 9.22
N ASP A 120 -10.98 6.34 9.55
CA ASP A 120 -10.92 7.40 8.54
C ASP A 120 -9.64 7.33 7.71
N LYS A 121 -8.51 7.02 8.37
CA LYS A 121 -7.23 6.85 7.67
C LYS A 121 -7.27 5.65 6.71
N ALA A 122 -7.95 4.57 7.10
CA ALA A 122 -8.10 3.36 6.30
C ALA A 122 -8.99 3.61 5.07
N ILE A 123 -10.14 4.28 5.23
CA ILE A 123 -11.00 4.68 4.10
C ILE A 123 -10.23 5.57 3.13
N ASN A 124 -9.54 6.59 3.65
CA ASN A 124 -8.78 7.51 2.81
C ASN A 124 -7.65 6.80 2.09
N LEU A 125 -6.98 5.83 2.72
CA LEU A 125 -5.99 5.00 2.07
C LEU A 125 -6.62 4.06 1.01
N ALA A 126 -7.82 3.53 1.24
CA ALA A 126 -8.51 2.68 0.27
C ALA A 126 -8.92 3.47 -0.98
N ARG A 127 -9.55 4.65 -0.82
CA ARG A 127 -10.03 5.54 -1.91
C ARG A 127 -8.95 6.04 -2.87
N ILE A 128 -7.69 5.90 -2.48
CA ILE A 128 -6.53 6.43 -3.19
C ILE A 128 -5.66 5.31 -3.73
N SER A 129 -5.96 4.08 -3.31
CA SER A 129 -5.33 2.84 -3.73
C SER A 129 -6.06 2.20 -4.90
N GLY A 130 -6.67 3.00 -5.78
CA GLY A 130 -7.43 2.50 -6.95
C GLY A 130 -6.61 1.67 -7.95
N ARG A 131 -5.28 1.61 -7.79
CA ARG A 131 -4.36 0.75 -8.55
C ARG A 131 -3.83 -0.44 -7.74
N ALA A 132 -4.43 -0.74 -6.59
CA ALA A 132 -4.06 -1.92 -5.83
C ALA A 132 -4.22 -3.18 -6.69
N THR A 133 -3.26 -4.08 -6.57
CA THR A 133 -3.26 -5.39 -7.21
C THR A 133 -3.69 -6.44 -6.20
N LEU A 134 -4.63 -7.29 -6.61
CA LEU A 134 -5.11 -8.42 -5.83
C LEU A 134 -4.57 -9.69 -6.50
N THR A 135 -4.02 -10.58 -5.70
CA THR A 135 -3.56 -11.90 -6.13
C THR A 135 -4.23 -12.94 -5.25
N GLU A 136 -4.94 -13.88 -5.87
CA GLU A 136 -5.54 -15.02 -5.18
C GLU A 136 -4.56 -16.20 -5.25
N ASP A 137 -4.14 -16.67 -4.08
CA ASP A 137 -3.22 -17.79 -3.92
C ASP A 137 -3.98 -18.90 -3.17
N GLY A 138 -4.64 -19.79 -3.92
CA GLY A 138 -5.50 -20.82 -3.33
C GLY A 138 -6.70 -20.20 -2.60
N ALA A 139 -6.81 -20.46 -1.29
CA ALA A 139 -7.87 -19.88 -0.45
C ALA A 139 -7.50 -18.48 0.10
N ASN A 140 -6.26 -18.04 -0.05
CA ASN A 140 -5.75 -16.80 0.52
C ASN A 140 -5.83 -15.63 -0.48
N LEU A 141 -5.93 -14.41 0.04
CA LEU A 141 -5.94 -13.20 -0.76
C LEU A 141 -4.79 -12.28 -0.37
N SER A 142 -3.94 -11.94 -1.33
CA SER A 142 -2.89 -10.93 -1.19
C SER A 142 -3.32 -9.62 -1.83
N VAL A 143 -3.30 -8.53 -1.05
CA VAL A 143 -3.65 -7.19 -1.50
C VAL A 143 -2.43 -6.28 -1.40
N GLN A 144 -1.91 -5.86 -2.54
CA GLN A 144 -0.79 -4.93 -2.64
C GLN A 144 -1.32 -3.52 -2.91
N LEU A 145 -1.20 -2.66 -1.90
CA LEU A 145 -1.57 -1.24 -2.02
C LEU A 145 -0.44 -0.44 -2.73
N PRO A 146 -0.76 0.58 -3.54
CA PRO A 146 0.23 1.45 -4.15
C PRO A 146 1.06 2.22 -3.10
N ASP A 147 2.35 2.41 -3.36
CA ASP A 147 3.30 3.12 -2.48
C ASP A 147 3.58 2.46 -1.10
N VAL A 148 2.98 1.30 -0.82
CA VAL A 148 3.22 0.50 0.39
C VAL A 148 4.24 -0.59 0.07
N ALA A 149 5.26 -0.74 0.91
CA ALA A 149 6.38 -1.64 0.65
C ALA A 149 6.01 -3.14 0.71
N PHE A 150 4.98 -3.50 1.49
CA PHE A 150 4.59 -4.89 1.73
C PHE A 150 3.10 -5.08 1.45
N PRO A 151 2.69 -6.22 0.86
CA PRO A 151 1.28 -6.55 0.72
C PRO A 151 0.67 -6.92 2.08
N VAL A 152 -0.65 -6.83 2.15
CA VAL A 152 -1.45 -7.42 3.22
C VAL A 152 -1.96 -8.77 2.72
N VAL A 153 -1.67 -9.84 3.45
CA VAL A 153 -2.14 -11.19 3.12
C VAL A 153 -3.25 -11.59 4.08
N PHE A 154 -4.44 -11.87 3.54
CA PHE A 154 -5.58 -12.40 4.26
C PHE A 154 -5.59 -13.91 4.16
N LEU A 155 -5.60 -14.55 5.32
CA LEU A 155 -5.63 -16.00 5.44
C LEU A 155 -7.07 -16.44 5.66
N ALA A 156 -7.55 -17.34 4.81
CA ALA A 156 -8.89 -17.90 4.92
C ALA A 156 -9.14 -18.44 6.33
N GLY A 157 -10.34 -18.22 6.88
CA GLY A 157 -10.78 -18.66 8.20
C GLY A 157 -10.16 -17.93 9.39
N GLN A 158 -9.27 -16.95 9.17
CA GLN A 158 -8.66 -16.17 10.27
C GLN A 158 -9.17 -14.72 10.39
N GLY A 159 -10.02 -14.28 9.45
CA GLY A 159 -10.59 -12.94 9.44
C GLY A 159 -9.54 -11.81 9.45
N LEU A 160 -9.96 -10.60 9.85
CA LEU A 160 -9.09 -9.42 9.82
C LEU A 160 -7.91 -9.48 10.81
N ALA A 161 -8.11 -10.08 11.98
CA ALA A 161 -7.07 -10.15 13.02
C ALA A 161 -5.90 -11.07 12.64
N GLY A 162 -6.19 -12.15 11.91
CA GLY A 162 -5.20 -13.10 11.39
C GLY A 162 -4.46 -12.60 10.14
N ALA A 163 -4.83 -11.45 9.58
CA ALA A 163 -4.14 -10.90 8.42
C ALA A 163 -2.66 -10.61 8.72
N VAL A 164 -1.81 -10.87 7.73
CA VAL A 164 -0.36 -10.75 7.82
C VAL A 164 0.10 -9.49 7.09
N PHE A 165 0.91 -8.68 7.77
CA PHE A 165 1.51 -7.47 7.22
C PHE A 165 2.91 -7.26 7.83
N LYS A 166 3.93 -7.14 6.97
CA LYS A 166 5.34 -7.02 7.39
C LYS A 166 5.81 -5.60 7.72
N GLY A 167 4.97 -4.59 7.52
CA GLY A 167 5.32 -3.21 7.86
C GLY A 167 5.28 -2.93 9.38
N ALA A 168 5.38 -1.65 9.73
CA ALA A 168 5.35 -1.20 11.12
C ALA A 168 4.08 -1.67 11.85
N LYS A 169 4.23 -2.14 13.10
CA LYS A 169 3.09 -2.62 13.93
C LYS A 169 2.01 -1.56 14.12
N SER A 170 2.40 -0.29 14.27
CA SER A 170 1.50 0.85 14.37
C SER A 170 0.62 1.04 13.12
N ALA A 171 1.10 0.63 11.95
CA ALA A 171 0.38 0.72 10.69
C ALA A 171 -0.49 -0.50 10.40
N LYS A 172 -0.25 -1.66 11.05
CA LYS A 172 -0.90 -2.94 10.72
C LYS A 172 -2.43 -2.81 10.64
N ARG A 173 -3.07 -2.30 11.69
CA ARG A 173 -4.54 -2.16 11.76
C ARG A 173 -5.10 -1.33 10.59
N ARG A 174 -4.49 -0.17 10.33
CA ARG A 174 -4.86 0.73 9.23
C ARG A 174 -4.67 0.07 7.87
N MET A 175 -3.54 -0.60 7.66
CA MET A 175 -3.20 -1.24 6.38
C MET A 175 -4.14 -2.42 6.10
N THR A 176 -4.40 -3.26 7.10
CA THR A 176 -5.36 -4.36 7.00
C THR A 176 -6.76 -3.87 6.69
N ALA A 177 -7.26 -2.84 7.40
CA ALA A 177 -8.56 -2.26 7.12
C ALA A 177 -8.64 -1.66 5.71
N ALA A 178 -7.63 -0.91 5.27
CA ALA A 178 -7.59 -0.34 3.93
C ALA A 178 -7.55 -1.40 2.82
N ALA A 179 -6.75 -2.45 3.02
CA ALA A 179 -6.66 -3.58 2.09
C ALA A 179 -7.99 -4.35 1.98
N ALA A 180 -8.67 -4.57 3.11
CA ALA A 180 -9.97 -5.22 3.14
C ALA A 180 -11.04 -4.36 2.43
N LEU A 181 -11.02 -3.04 2.64
CA LEU A 181 -11.93 -2.11 1.95
C LEU A 181 -11.74 -2.13 0.42
N VAL A 182 -10.48 -2.18 -0.03
CA VAL A 182 -10.14 -2.31 -1.47
C VAL A 182 -10.60 -3.66 -2.02
N ALA A 183 -10.41 -4.74 -1.26
CA ALA A 183 -10.85 -6.07 -1.65
C ALA A 183 -12.37 -6.14 -1.82
N ARG A 184 -13.12 -5.61 -0.84
CA ARG A 184 -14.59 -5.51 -0.92
C ARG A 184 -15.09 -4.64 -2.08
N GLN A 185 -14.36 -3.58 -2.42
CA GLN A 185 -14.71 -2.77 -3.60
C GLN A 185 -14.50 -3.56 -4.89
N ARG A 186 -13.39 -4.30 -4.99
CA ARG A 186 -13.06 -5.12 -6.18
C ARG A 186 -14.03 -6.27 -6.37
N SER A 187 -14.54 -6.84 -5.28
CA SER A 187 -15.53 -7.92 -5.31
C SER A 187 -16.97 -7.42 -5.53
N GLY A 188 -17.20 -6.10 -5.60
CA GLY A 188 -18.53 -5.51 -5.77
C GLY A 188 -19.38 -5.47 -4.49
N ALA A 189 -18.83 -5.87 -3.34
CA ALA A 189 -19.55 -5.89 -2.06
C ALA A 189 -19.86 -4.49 -1.51
N GLN A 190 -19.10 -3.47 -1.93
CA GLN A 190 -19.29 -2.08 -1.51
C GLN A 190 -18.76 -1.08 -2.54
N THR A 191 -19.21 0.17 -2.44
CA THR A 191 -18.62 1.30 -3.15
C THR A 191 -17.96 2.26 -2.16
N LEU A 192 -16.64 2.45 -2.24
CA LEU A 192 -15.89 3.30 -1.27
C LEU A 192 -16.36 4.76 -1.23
N ASP A 193 -16.98 5.25 -2.29
CA ASP A 193 -17.51 6.61 -2.38
C ASP A 193 -18.84 6.76 -1.62
N GLN A 194 -19.53 5.66 -1.33
CA GLN A 194 -20.79 5.65 -0.57
C GLN A 194 -20.59 5.49 0.94
N ILE A 195 -19.39 5.08 1.37
CA ILE A 195 -19.05 4.96 2.80
C ILE A 195 -18.94 6.36 3.40
N THR A 196 -19.89 6.73 4.25
CA THR A 196 -19.85 7.99 4.99
C THR A 196 -18.70 7.98 6.00
N GLN A 197 -17.93 9.07 6.00
CA GLN A 197 -16.96 9.34 7.06
C GLN A 197 -17.69 10.09 8.17
N ASP A 198 -17.33 9.85 9.42
CA ASP A 198 -17.84 10.68 10.50
C ASP A 198 -17.24 12.07 10.30
N GLU A 199 -18.09 13.05 9.96
CA GLU A 199 -17.66 14.44 9.72
C GLU A 199 -16.95 15.03 10.94
N ASP A 200 -17.24 14.50 12.14
CA ASP A 200 -16.74 14.96 13.44
C ASP A 200 -15.25 14.67 13.73
N GLN A 201 -14.56 13.86 12.90
CA GLN A 201 -13.10 13.68 13.00
C GLN A 201 -12.34 14.13 11.76
N ILE A 202 -12.95 14.96 10.92
CA ILE A 202 -12.21 15.84 10.02
C ILE A 202 -11.59 16.92 10.91
N ALA A 203 -10.50 16.57 11.60
CA ALA A 203 -9.57 17.56 12.12
C ALA A 203 -9.05 18.33 10.89
N GLN A 204 -9.79 19.39 10.53
CA GLN A 204 -9.38 20.43 9.60
C GLN A 204 -7.93 20.72 9.85
N MET A 205 -7.14 20.92 8.79
CA MET A 205 -5.68 21.09 8.78
C MET A 205 -5.16 21.99 9.90
N SER A 206 -5.11 21.45 11.11
CA SER A 206 -5.07 22.30 12.29
C SER A 206 -3.65 22.81 12.41
N PRO A 207 -3.44 24.00 13.00
CA PRO A 207 -2.10 24.49 13.25
C PRO A 207 -1.24 23.45 13.98
N ALA A 208 -1.84 22.66 14.88
CA ALA A 208 -1.17 21.54 15.55
C ALA A 208 -0.79 20.38 14.62
N PHE A 209 -1.66 19.98 13.68
CA PHE A 209 -1.32 18.97 12.67
C PHE A 209 -0.18 19.45 11.76
N LEU A 210 -0.27 20.67 11.24
CA LEU A 210 0.75 21.23 10.36
C LEU A 210 2.08 21.48 11.08
N GLY A 211 2.03 21.83 12.37
CA GLY A 211 3.21 21.87 13.23
C GLY A 211 3.88 20.50 13.37
N ARG A 212 3.10 19.42 13.52
CA ARG A 212 3.64 18.05 13.50
C ARG A 212 4.25 17.67 12.15
N VAL A 213 3.64 18.09 11.03
CA VAL A 213 4.20 17.90 9.68
C VAL A 213 5.56 18.59 9.55
N GLN A 214 5.64 19.85 9.97
CA GLN A 214 6.89 20.62 9.96
C GLN A 214 7.98 19.95 10.80
N ALA A 215 7.66 19.53 12.03
CA ALA A 215 8.61 18.84 12.91
C ALA A 215 9.08 17.50 12.32
N ALA A 216 8.16 16.72 11.71
CA ALA A 216 8.48 15.45 11.08
C ALA A 216 9.39 15.62 9.84
N ILE A 217 9.18 16.66 9.03
CA ILE A 217 10.07 16.98 7.90
C ILE A 217 11.47 17.33 8.41
N THR A 218 11.59 18.16 9.45
CA THR A 218 12.89 18.51 10.04
C THR A 218 13.62 17.28 10.58
N ALA A 219 12.90 16.41 11.31
CA ALA A 219 13.45 15.15 11.82
C ALA A 219 13.86 14.20 10.68
N LEU A 220 13.10 14.16 9.58
CA LEU A 220 13.44 13.36 8.40
C LEU A 220 14.72 13.86 7.74
N VAL A 221 14.87 15.17 7.55
CA VAL A 221 16.10 15.77 6.98
C VAL A 221 17.30 15.44 7.86
N ALA A 222 17.20 15.68 9.17
CA ALA A 222 18.26 15.32 10.11
C ALA A 222 18.60 13.81 10.05
N GLY A 223 17.59 12.95 9.93
CA GLY A 223 17.78 11.50 9.80
C GLY A 223 18.46 11.08 8.50
N VAL A 224 18.14 11.72 7.37
CA VAL A 224 18.73 11.40 6.06
C VAL A 224 20.22 11.75 5.99
N PHE A 225 20.62 12.88 6.56
CA PHE A 225 22.03 13.33 6.54
C PHE A 225 22.84 12.93 7.77
N GLY A 226 22.17 12.58 8.88
CA GLY A 226 22.80 12.22 10.16
C GLY A 226 22.93 10.73 10.45
N GLY A 227 22.58 9.84 9.51
CA GLY A 227 22.81 8.39 9.65
C GLY A 227 21.62 7.54 10.11
N GLY A 228 20.39 8.04 9.97
CA GLY A 228 19.18 7.20 9.86
C GLY A 228 18.20 7.27 11.03
N SER A 229 17.00 7.82 10.76
CA SER A 229 15.81 7.55 11.58
C SER A 229 14.69 7.00 10.70
N VAL A 230 14.52 5.67 10.73
CA VAL A 230 13.38 4.98 10.07
C VAL A 230 12.05 5.48 10.62
N VAL A 231 12.04 5.87 11.89
CA VAL A 231 10.88 6.39 12.61
C VAL A 231 10.35 7.67 11.98
N ALA A 232 11.24 8.59 11.57
CA ALA A 232 10.84 9.83 10.92
C ALA A 232 10.22 9.57 9.53
N GLU A 233 10.73 8.59 8.78
CA GLU A 233 10.16 8.20 7.49
C GLU A 233 8.74 7.64 7.65
N ASP A 234 8.54 6.71 8.59
CA ASP A 234 7.23 6.11 8.87
C ASP A 234 6.23 7.18 9.34
N LEU A 235 6.68 8.11 10.18
CA LEU A 235 5.86 9.23 10.63
C LEU A 235 5.46 10.16 9.48
N VAL A 236 6.39 10.55 8.60
CA VAL A 236 6.08 11.39 7.43
C VAL A 236 5.14 10.67 6.47
N PHE A 237 5.31 9.35 6.30
CA PHE A 237 4.38 8.54 5.52
C PHE A 237 2.95 8.58 6.10
N ASP A 238 2.82 8.41 7.41
CA ASP A 238 1.53 8.45 8.12
C ASP A 238 0.86 9.82 8.06
N LEU A 239 1.65 10.88 8.18
CA LEU A 239 1.19 12.25 8.00
C LEU A 239 0.76 12.53 6.55
N SER A 240 1.42 11.92 5.55
CA SER A 240 1.01 12.05 4.14
C SER A 240 -0.38 11.46 3.87
N ILE A 241 -0.73 10.35 4.54
CA ILE A 241 -2.06 9.73 4.48
C ILE A 241 -3.08 10.66 5.14
N SER A 242 -2.73 11.19 6.31
CA SER A 242 -3.60 12.09 7.08
C SER A 242 -3.84 13.42 6.35
N ALA A 243 -2.81 14.02 5.73
CA ALA A 243 -2.96 15.22 4.91
C ALA A 243 -3.88 15.01 3.70
N ARG A 244 -3.92 13.78 3.17
CA ARG A 244 -4.78 13.45 2.04
C ARG A 244 -6.25 13.34 2.44
N ALA A 245 -6.50 12.77 3.62
CA ALA A 245 -7.82 12.75 4.23
C ALA A 245 -8.39 14.17 4.38
N GLN A 246 -7.50 15.12 4.70
CA GLN A 246 -7.83 16.52 4.97
C GLN A 246 -7.81 17.41 3.73
N ALA A 247 -8.01 16.85 2.53
CA ALA A 247 -8.12 17.59 1.28
C ALA A 247 -6.91 18.48 0.90
N ALA A 248 -5.68 18.11 1.31
CA ALA A 248 -4.44 18.76 0.83
C ALA A 248 -3.60 17.87 -0.12
N PRO A 249 -4.08 17.55 -1.34
CA PRO A 249 -3.36 16.71 -2.31
C PRO A 249 -1.93 17.14 -2.59
N ARG A 250 -1.66 18.44 -2.62
CA ARG A 250 -0.34 18.98 -2.94
C ARG A 250 0.67 18.67 -1.83
N LEU A 251 0.27 18.85 -0.57
CA LEU A 251 1.10 18.51 0.58
C LEU A 251 1.36 17.00 0.63
N THR A 252 0.32 16.18 0.43
CA THR A 252 0.47 14.72 0.34
C THR A 252 1.51 14.30 -0.71
N ALA A 253 1.46 14.89 -1.90
CA ALA A 253 2.37 14.53 -2.99
C ALA A 253 3.84 14.84 -2.63
N LEU A 254 4.09 15.98 -2.00
CA LEU A 254 5.43 16.35 -1.54
C LEU A 254 5.92 15.41 -0.42
N LEU A 255 5.09 15.13 0.59
CA LEU A 255 5.45 14.23 1.68
C LEU A 255 5.76 12.80 1.18
N ARG A 256 4.97 12.28 0.24
CA ARG A 256 5.27 10.98 -0.41
C ARG A 256 6.57 11.01 -1.20
N GLY A 257 6.83 12.11 -1.91
CA GLY A 257 8.09 12.31 -2.62
C GLY A 257 9.29 12.21 -1.67
N LEU A 258 9.20 12.85 -0.50
CA LEU A 258 10.24 12.79 0.54
C LEU A 258 10.44 11.38 1.08
N VAL A 259 9.37 10.64 1.39
CA VAL A 259 9.45 9.24 1.82
C VAL A 259 10.17 8.38 0.79
N GLN A 260 9.81 8.52 -0.50
CA GLN A 260 10.45 7.75 -1.57
C GLN A 260 11.94 8.09 -1.73
N GLN A 261 12.33 9.36 -1.60
CA GLN A 261 13.75 9.77 -1.66
C GLN A 261 14.52 9.28 -0.43
N SER A 262 13.93 9.34 0.76
CA SER A 262 14.52 8.78 1.99
C SER A 262 14.81 7.28 1.85
N ARG A 263 13.88 6.51 1.27
CA ARG A 263 14.09 5.08 0.98
C ARG A 263 15.23 4.85 0.00
N LYS A 264 15.32 5.67 -1.06
CA LYS A 264 16.44 5.60 -2.01
C LYS A 264 17.78 5.86 -1.32
N GLN A 265 17.85 6.85 -0.42
CA GLN A 265 19.07 7.12 0.32
C GLN A 265 19.46 5.95 1.23
N ARG A 266 18.48 5.40 1.96
CA ARG A 266 18.72 4.24 2.83
C ARG A 266 19.23 3.02 2.07
N ALA A 267 18.75 2.83 0.84
CA ALA A 267 19.22 1.78 -0.05
C ALA A 267 20.54 2.13 -0.77
N HIS A 268 21.17 3.28 -0.44
CA HIS A 268 22.34 3.83 -1.12
C HIS A 268 22.16 3.88 -2.65
N HIS A 269 20.95 4.14 -3.11
CA HIS A 269 20.62 4.08 -4.53
C HIS A 269 21.21 5.28 -5.26
N ILE A 270 21.88 5.05 -6.39
CA ILE A 270 22.52 6.06 -7.26
C ILE A 270 21.58 7.20 -7.74
N ALA A 271 20.26 7.00 -7.63
CA ALA A 271 19.25 7.96 -8.08
C ALA A 271 18.88 8.97 -6.99
N PHE A 272 19.39 8.80 -5.77
CA PHE A 272 19.22 9.77 -4.71
C PHE A 272 20.04 11.04 -4.99
N ARG A 273 19.44 12.19 -4.72
CA ARG A 273 19.98 13.51 -5.03
C ARG A 273 19.72 14.43 -3.84
N GLU A 274 20.79 14.74 -3.11
CA GLU A 274 20.76 15.51 -1.86
C GLU A 274 20.17 16.91 -2.06
N ASP A 275 20.60 17.58 -3.13
CA ASP A 275 20.13 18.90 -3.56
C ASP A 275 18.61 18.94 -3.79
N ARG A 276 18.09 17.92 -4.50
CA ARG A 276 16.65 17.81 -4.76
C ARG A 276 15.86 17.45 -3.52
N PHE A 277 16.39 16.56 -2.69
CA PHE A 277 15.75 16.17 -1.45
C PHE A 277 15.57 17.37 -0.50
N LEU A 278 16.62 18.18 -0.31
CA LEU A 278 16.55 19.39 0.50
C LEU A 278 15.56 20.42 -0.08
N ALA A 279 15.57 20.63 -1.39
CA ALA A 279 14.63 21.54 -2.05
C ALA A 279 13.17 21.08 -1.93
N ASP A 280 12.91 19.77 -2.04
CA ASP A 280 11.57 19.19 -1.85
C ASP A 280 11.13 19.29 -0.38
N ALA A 281 12.06 19.10 0.57
CA ALA A 281 11.78 19.19 1.99
C ALA A 281 11.43 20.64 2.39
N ALA A 282 12.21 21.61 1.91
CA ALA A 282 11.94 23.04 2.10
C ALA A 282 10.58 23.44 1.50
N ARG A 283 10.24 22.94 0.30
CA ARG A 283 8.93 23.18 -0.33
C ARG A 283 7.79 22.59 0.48
N ALA A 284 7.93 21.37 0.98
CA ALA A 284 6.92 20.72 1.82
C ALA A 284 6.71 21.48 3.14
N TYR A 285 7.81 21.91 3.78
CA TYR A 285 7.79 22.68 5.02
C TYR A 285 7.13 24.05 4.82
N ALA A 286 7.54 24.78 3.79
CA ALA A 286 6.96 26.09 3.45
C ALA A 286 5.48 25.98 3.13
N LEU A 287 5.07 24.94 2.39
CA LEU A 287 3.66 24.68 2.11
C LEU A 287 2.86 24.39 3.39
N ALA A 288 3.38 23.54 4.28
CA ALA A 288 2.73 23.27 5.57
C ALA A 288 2.62 24.53 6.43
N LYS A 289 3.60 25.44 6.36
CA LYS A 289 3.56 26.73 7.05
C LYS A 289 2.51 27.68 6.46
N ALA A 290 2.46 27.79 5.13
CA ALA A 290 1.47 28.63 4.44
C ALA A 290 0.04 28.13 4.70
N LEU A 291 -0.16 26.81 4.66
CA LEU A 291 -1.44 26.18 4.97
C LEU A 291 -1.90 26.38 6.41
N ALA A 292 -0.98 26.62 7.35
CA ALA A 292 -1.35 26.91 8.74
C ALA A 292 -1.89 28.33 8.90
N GLN A 293 -1.60 29.21 7.95
CA GLN A 293 -2.08 30.60 7.91
C GLN A 293 -3.33 30.73 7.03
N HIS A 294 -3.40 29.96 5.95
CA HIS A 294 -4.47 29.99 4.94
C HIS A 294 -4.93 28.57 4.57
N PRO A 295 -5.60 27.84 5.48
CA PRO A 295 -6.00 26.45 5.26
C PRO A 295 -7.05 26.30 4.14
N GLU A 296 -7.87 27.33 3.91
CA GLU A 296 -8.91 27.38 2.88
C GLU A 296 -8.39 27.69 1.47
N ASP A 297 -7.13 28.10 1.30
CA ASP A 297 -6.60 28.47 -0.01
C ASP A 297 -6.43 27.24 -0.92
N THR A 298 -7.32 27.14 -1.91
CA THR A 298 -7.32 26.08 -2.92
C THR A 298 -6.05 26.02 -3.77
N GLN A 299 -5.29 27.11 -3.90
CA GLN A 299 -4.01 27.12 -4.60
C GLN A 299 -2.91 26.40 -3.78
N LEU A 300 -3.02 26.44 -2.45
CA LEU A 300 -2.10 25.78 -1.53
C LEU A 300 -2.47 24.31 -1.32
N THR A 301 -3.74 24.02 -1.03
CA THR A 301 -4.22 22.63 -0.81
C THR A 301 -4.09 21.79 -2.08
N GLY A 302 -4.36 22.42 -3.24
CA GLY A 302 -4.39 21.80 -4.55
C GLY A 302 -5.71 21.09 -4.81
N THR A 303 -6.20 21.15 -6.04
CA THR A 303 -7.46 20.50 -6.43
C THR A 303 -7.21 19.06 -6.88
N LEU A 304 -7.89 18.12 -6.23
CA LEU A 304 -7.95 16.73 -6.68
C LEU A 304 -8.87 16.70 -7.93
N ARG A 305 -8.33 16.93 -9.13
CA ARG A 305 -9.08 16.84 -10.40
C ARG A 305 -9.52 15.40 -10.66
N ARG A 306 -10.59 14.96 -9.99
CA ARG A 306 -11.28 13.68 -10.24
C ARG A 306 -12.54 13.84 -11.07
N ASN A 307 -13.21 15.00 -10.96
CA ASN A 307 -14.40 15.30 -11.75
C ASN A 307 -14.04 16.37 -12.79
N TYR A 308 -13.93 15.95 -14.04
CA TYR A 308 -14.03 16.88 -15.15
C TYR A 308 -15.49 17.32 -15.19
N ARG A 309 -15.75 18.62 -15.11
CA ARG A 309 -17.07 19.14 -15.44
C ARG A 309 -17.23 18.96 -16.95
N ASP A 310 -18.35 18.37 -17.36
CA ASP A 310 -18.75 18.47 -18.75
C ASP A 310 -18.84 19.95 -19.11
N HIS A 311 -18.19 20.29 -20.21
CA HIS A 311 -18.18 21.64 -20.75
C HIS A 311 -18.66 21.52 -22.18
N ASP A 312 -19.45 22.50 -22.62
CA ASP A 312 -19.84 22.63 -24.02
C ASP A 312 -18.60 22.69 -24.91
N ASP A 313 -18.75 22.33 -26.19
CA ASP A 313 -17.64 22.30 -27.14
C ASP A 313 -16.84 23.61 -27.12
N ILE A 314 -15.54 23.51 -26.85
CA ILE A 314 -14.62 24.65 -26.78
C ILE A 314 -13.60 24.55 -27.91
N ASP A 315 -13.50 25.61 -28.70
CA ASP A 315 -12.39 25.78 -29.64
C ASP A 315 -11.12 26.20 -28.91
N LEU A 316 -10.09 25.35 -29.00
CA LEU A 316 -8.79 25.56 -28.36
C LEU A 316 -7.69 25.68 -29.41
N ILE A 317 -6.95 26.78 -29.35
CA ILE A 317 -5.66 26.92 -30.03
C ILE A 317 -4.61 26.25 -29.15
N MET A 318 -4.05 25.13 -29.61
CA MET A 318 -3.00 24.42 -28.88
C MET A 318 -1.66 25.13 -29.08
N LEU A 319 -1.12 25.74 -28.01
CA LEU A 319 0.05 26.62 -28.08
C LEU A 319 1.36 25.93 -27.67
N GLY A 320 1.27 24.79 -26.98
CA GLY A 320 2.49 24.05 -26.63
C GLY A 320 2.25 22.82 -25.78
N ALA A 321 3.31 22.04 -25.61
CA ALA A 321 3.31 20.93 -24.68
C ALA A 321 4.64 20.77 -23.96
N VAL A 322 4.56 20.44 -22.67
CA VAL A 322 5.69 20.20 -21.78
C VAL A 322 5.67 18.74 -21.35
N GLN A 323 6.80 18.06 -21.54
CA GLN A 323 7.01 16.74 -21.00
C GLN A 323 7.44 16.84 -19.54
N TRP A 324 6.92 15.95 -18.70
CA TRP A 324 7.30 15.91 -17.29
C TRP A 324 7.52 14.48 -16.83
N THR A 325 8.38 14.34 -15.84
CA THR A 325 8.69 13.08 -15.17
C THR A 325 8.63 13.30 -13.67
N ALA A 326 7.84 12.49 -12.96
CA ALA A 326 7.75 12.54 -11.50
C ALA A 326 8.84 11.68 -10.85
N ALA A 327 9.15 11.97 -9.58
CA ALA A 327 10.11 11.21 -8.77
C ALA A 327 9.74 9.72 -8.59
N SER A 328 8.45 9.40 -8.74
CA SER A 328 7.90 8.03 -8.76
C SER A 328 8.18 7.27 -10.07
N GLY A 329 8.83 7.89 -11.05
CA GLY A 329 9.07 7.32 -12.38
C GLY A 329 7.87 7.46 -13.34
N ALA A 330 6.75 8.02 -12.88
CA ALA A 330 5.63 8.38 -13.75
C ALA A 330 6.07 9.45 -14.76
N ARG A 331 5.59 9.35 -16.00
CA ARG A 331 5.95 10.26 -17.10
C ARG A 331 4.69 10.75 -17.79
N GLY A 332 4.71 11.97 -18.30
CA GLY A 332 3.54 12.53 -18.95
C GLY A 332 3.82 13.70 -19.88
N LEU A 333 2.75 14.12 -20.55
CA LEU A 333 2.68 15.30 -21.40
C LEU A 333 1.61 16.22 -20.83
N ARG A 334 1.93 17.51 -20.69
CA ARG A 334 0.95 18.56 -20.41
C ARG A 334 0.88 19.48 -21.62
N LEU A 335 -0.30 19.59 -22.21
CA LEU A 335 -0.63 20.46 -23.32
C LEU A 335 -1.30 21.74 -22.79
N TYR A 336 -0.99 22.86 -23.43
CA TYR A 336 -1.53 24.17 -23.12
C TYR A 336 -2.34 24.64 -24.32
N GLY A 337 -3.61 24.94 -24.08
CA GLY A 337 -4.53 25.48 -25.08
C GLY A 337 -5.09 26.83 -24.63
N TYR A 338 -5.33 27.72 -25.57
CA TYR A 338 -5.98 29.00 -25.35
C TYR A 338 -7.33 29.01 -26.07
N ALA A 339 -8.40 29.40 -25.40
CA ALA A 339 -9.72 29.57 -25.98
C ALA A 339 -9.93 31.05 -26.36
N PRO A 340 -9.90 31.42 -27.65
CA PRO A 340 -10.03 32.82 -28.06
C PRO A 340 -11.41 33.41 -27.71
N ALA A 341 -12.46 32.58 -27.75
CA ALA A 341 -13.83 33.00 -27.49
C ALA A 341 -14.06 33.45 -26.03
N THR A 342 -13.35 32.83 -25.07
CA THR A 342 -13.51 33.11 -23.63
C THR A 342 -12.30 33.82 -23.03
N GLY A 343 -11.20 33.95 -23.79
CA GLY A 343 -9.93 34.49 -23.31
C GLY A 343 -9.24 33.62 -22.25
N ALA A 344 -9.66 32.38 -22.05
CA ALA A 344 -9.21 31.52 -20.96
C ALA A 344 -8.14 30.51 -21.41
N TRP A 345 -7.28 30.13 -20.45
CA TRP A 345 -6.24 29.12 -20.64
C TRP A 345 -6.70 27.75 -20.13
N TYR A 346 -6.50 26.74 -20.96
CA TYR A 346 -6.83 25.35 -20.66
C TYR A 346 -5.57 24.49 -20.67
N THR A 347 -5.58 23.47 -19.81
CA THR A 347 -4.51 22.47 -19.76
C THR A 347 -5.11 21.09 -19.83
N THR A 348 -4.61 20.28 -20.75
CA THR A 348 -4.93 18.86 -20.84
C THR A 348 -3.65 18.05 -20.79
N GLY A 349 -3.70 16.79 -20.40
CA GLY A 349 -2.48 16.01 -20.26
C GLY A 349 -2.72 14.53 -20.20
N GLN A 350 -1.68 13.78 -20.54
CA GLN A 350 -1.65 12.34 -20.40
C GLN A 350 -0.49 11.95 -19.52
N ALA A 351 -0.77 11.14 -18.51
CA ALA A 351 0.23 10.58 -17.60
C ALA A 351 0.22 9.05 -17.70
N ARG A 352 1.38 8.43 -17.52
CA ARG A 352 1.56 6.99 -17.36
C ARG A 352 2.41 6.70 -16.13
N GLY A 353 2.11 5.59 -15.46
CA GLY A 353 2.87 5.11 -14.31
C GLY A 353 4.29 4.69 -14.70
N PRO A 354 5.11 4.33 -13.71
CA PRO A 354 6.47 3.84 -13.94
C PRO A 354 6.50 2.51 -14.69
N GLU A 355 5.45 1.69 -14.61
CA GLU A 355 5.32 0.42 -15.35
C GLU A 355 5.42 0.68 -16.87
N TRP A 356 6.36 0.00 -17.51
CA TRP A 356 6.70 0.15 -18.92
C TRP A 356 5.48 -0.19 -19.79
N THR A 357 4.79 0.82 -20.34
CA THR A 357 3.82 0.60 -21.42
C THR A 357 4.58 0.67 -22.74
N PRO A 358 4.73 -0.43 -23.49
CA PRO A 358 5.37 -0.39 -24.81
C PRO A 358 4.66 0.66 -25.67
N GLY A 359 5.41 1.65 -26.19
CA GLY A 359 4.90 2.65 -27.13
C GLY A 359 4.50 4.03 -26.58
N PHE A 360 4.44 4.26 -25.26
CA PHE A 360 4.24 5.62 -24.73
C PHE A 360 5.55 6.41 -24.75
N ARG A 361 5.85 7.05 -25.89
CA ARG A 361 6.93 8.03 -26.04
C ARG A 361 6.31 9.43 -26.17
N PRO A 362 6.37 10.28 -25.13
CA PRO A 362 5.81 11.64 -25.18
C PRO A 362 6.27 12.44 -26.41
N ALA A 363 7.52 12.24 -26.83
CA ALA A 363 8.09 12.87 -28.03
C ALA A 363 7.44 12.42 -29.35
N MET A 364 7.05 11.15 -29.51
CA MET A 364 6.44 10.64 -30.75
C MET A 364 4.95 10.96 -30.88
N ARG A 365 4.26 11.30 -29.78
CA ARG A 365 2.84 11.73 -29.81
C ARG A 365 2.65 13.20 -30.16
N MET A 366 3.66 14.05 -29.92
CA MET A 366 3.66 15.45 -30.37
C MET A 366 3.52 15.53 -31.90
N THR A 367 4.16 14.63 -32.64
CA THR A 367 4.18 14.62 -34.11
C THR A 367 3.00 13.90 -34.76
N ARG A 368 2.33 12.94 -34.10
CA ARG A 368 1.31 12.07 -34.74
C ARG A 368 -0.15 12.52 -34.57
N ARG A 369 -0.47 13.45 -33.67
CA ARG A 369 -1.85 13.94 -33.48
C ARG A 369 -2.06 15.42 -33.79
N PHE A 370 -0.99 16.18 -34.00
CA PHE A 370 -1.04 17.64 -34.11
C PHE A 370 -0.10 18.20 -35.18
N GLY A 371 0.07 17.47 -36.30
CA GLY A 371 0.56 18.08 -37.54
C GLY A 371 -0.48 19.06 -38.09
N PRO A 372 -0.11 20.01 -38.98
CA PRO A 372 -1.05 20.97 -39.53
C PRO A 372 -2.11 20.22 -40.32
N VAL A 373 -3.34 20.17 -39.79
CA VAL A 373 -4.51 19.75 -40.56
C VAL A 373 -4.84 20.91 -41.50
N VAL A 374 -4.14 20.96 -42.63
CA VAL A 374 -4.69 21.57 -43.83
C VAL A 374 -5.64 20.53 -44.39
N SER A 375 -6.87 20.49 -43.89
CA SER A 375 -7.95 19.84 -44.61
C SER A 375 -8.47 20.83 -45.66
N ARG A 376 -7.92 20.76 -46.86
CA ARG A 376 -8.74 20.94 -48.05
C ARG A 376 -8.93 19.55 -48.65
N ALA A 377 -10.17 19.27 -49.02
CA ALA A 377 -10.60 17.99 -49.55
C ALA A 377 -9.72 17.53 -50.74
N ASN A 378 -9.62 16.19 -50.84
CA ASN A 378 -8.85 15.33 -51.76
C ASN A 378 -7.41 15.02 -51.37
#